data_AF-X0Q9D6-F1
#
_entry.id   AF-X0Q9D6-F1
#
_cell.length_a   1.000
_cell.length_b   1.000
_cell.length_c   1.000
_cell.angle_alpha   90.00
_cell.angle_beta   90.00
_cell.angle_gamma   90.00
#
_symmetry.space_group_name_H-M   'P 1'
#
loop_
_entity.id
_entity.type
_entity.pdbx_description
1 polymer ?
#
loop_
_entity_poly.entity_id
_entity_poly.type
_entity_poly.pdbx_seq_one_letter_code
_entity_poly.pdbx_strand_id
1 'polypeptide(L)'
;MLEALREEQPEYFRLLAEYAIPFRFHDTAHDIREHHPVINLDNFGNIVEIKYNAHLADVFDLPSDVMYDYYLAYRELMARLKDARYKIELKLAAGQMVVFDNRRVLHGRNAFDENVGERRLKGCYVDRSEFKSRLRTLKKQLA
;
A
#
# COMPACT_ATOMS: atom_id res chain seq x y z
N MET A 1 -11.75 3.29 2.83
CA MET A 1 -10.88 4.42 2.49
C MET A 1 -10.84 4.64 0.99
N LEU A 2 -10.30 3.72 0.17
CA LEU A 2 -10.30 3.90 -1.28
C LEU A 2 -11.71 3.90 -1.93
N GLU A 3 -12.64 3.07 -1.46
CA GLU A 3 -14.04 3.16 -1.93
C GLU A 3 -14.68 4.50 -1.56
N ALA A 4 -14.40 5.05 -0.37
CA ALA A 4 -14.86 6.39 -0.01
C ALA A 4 -14.23 7.47 -0.92
N LEU A 5 -12.95 7.32 -1.29
CA LEU A 5 -12.32 8.20 -2.29
C LEU A 5 -13.02 8.09 -3.66
N ARG A 6 -13.41 6.88 -4.08
CA ARG A 6 -14.14 6.64 -5.33
C ARG A 6 -15.50 7.33 -5.34
N GLU A 7 -16.23 7.28 -4.22
CA GLU A 7 -17.56 7.89 -4.10
C GLU A 7 -17.49 9.41 -3.95
N GLU A 8 -16.56 9.92 -3.14
CA GLU A 8 -16.49 11.34 -2.77
C GLU A 8 -15.70 12.19 -3.78
N GLN A 9 -14.68 11.61 -4.41
CA GLN A 9 -13.78 12.28 -5.36
C GLN A 9 -13.48 11.36 -6.57
N PRO A 10 -14.48 11.05 -7.41
CA PRO A 10 -14.35 10.06 -8.49
C PRO A 10 -13.24 10.40 -9.48
N GLU A 11 -13.00 11.68 -9.79
CA GLU A 11 -11.90 12.08 -10.68
C GLU A 11 -10.53 11.82 -10.07
N TYR A 12 -10.34 12.07 -8.77
CA TYR A 12 -9.08 11.75 -8.11
C TYR A 12 -8.84 10.24 -8.05
N PHE A 13 -9.91 9.47 -7.78
CA PHE A 13 -9.84 8.03 -7.84
C PHE A 13 -9.43 7.55 -9.24
N ARG A 14 -10.05 8.09 -10.29
CA ARG A 14 -9.75 7.78 -11.70
C ARG A 14 -8.28 8.07 -12.01
N LEU A 15 -7.79 9.27 -11.70
CA LEU A 15 -6.40 9.65 -11.94
C LEU A 15 -5.41 8.66 -11.29
N LEU A 16 -5.64 8.30 -10.03
CA LEU A 16 -4.78 7.38 -9.27
C LEU A 16 -4.89 5.92 -9.73
N ALA A 17 -5.94 5.57 -10.48
CA ALA A 17 -6.17 4.24 -11.00
C ALA A 17 -5.73 4.06 -12.47
N GLU A 18 -5.75 5.14 -13.25
CA GLU A 18 -5.42 5.11 -14.69
C GLU A 18 -3.96 5.44 -14.96
N TYR A 19 -3.40 6.44 -14.27
CA TYR A 19 -2.04 6.90 -14.55
C TYR A 19 -1.03 6.11 -13.72
N ALA A 20 -0.13 5.43 -14.42
CA ALA A 20 1.01 4.77 -13.80
C ALA A 20 2.10 5.80 -13.46
N ILE A 21 2.67 5.69 -12.27
CA ILE A 21 3.84 6.47 -11.84
C ILE A 21 5.04 5.54 -11.61
N PRO A 22 6.26 6.07 -11.72
CA PRO A 22 7.46 5.28 -11.51
C PRO A 22 7.71 5.03 -10.01
N PHE A 23 8.08 3.80 -9.71
CA PHE A 23 8.63 3.38 -8.43
C PHE A 23 10.04 2.83 -8.64
N ARG A 24 10.97 3.20 -7.75
CA ARG A 24 12.35 2.75 -7.80
C ARG A 24 12.87 2.40 -6.41
N PHE A 25 13.41 1.20 -6.30
CA PHE A 25 14.25 0.78 -5.19
C PHE A 25 15.66 0.55 -5.74
N HIS A 26 16.67 1.12 -5.11
CA HIS A 26 18.06 0.84 -5.49
C HIS A 26 18.98 0.78 -4.28
N ASP A 27 19.94 -0.14 -4.33
CA ASP A 27 21.03 -0.29 -3.39
C ASP A 27 22.33 -0.66 -4.13
N THR A 28 23.33 -1.16 -3.42
CA THR A 28 24.63 -1.53 -4.03
C THR A 28 24.57 -2.75 -4.95
N ALA A 29 23.54 -3.60 -4.82
CA ALA A 29 23.41 -4.87 -5.53
C ALA A 29 22.18 -4.91 -6.46
N HIS A 30 21.20 -4.01 -6.28
CA HIS A 30 19.92 -4.03 -6.98
C HIS A 30 19.50 -2.63 -7.47
N ASP A 31 18.89 -2.58 -8.65
CA ASP A 31 18.14 -1.41 -9.16
C ASP A 31 16.83 -1.95 -9.74
N ILE A 32 15.75 -1.83 -8.96
CA ILE A 32 14.41 -2.34 -9.29
C ILE A 32 13.55 -1.14 -9.68
N ARG A 33 12.95 -1.20 -10.86
CA ARG A 33 12.10 -0.13 -11.40
C ARG A 33 10.82 -0.69 -11.95
N GLU A 34 9.72 -0.04 -11.61
CA GLU A 34 8.38 -0.49 -11.96
C GLU A 34 7.46 0.73 -12.18
N HIS A 35 6.59 0.67 -13.19
CA HIS A 35 5.56 1.68 -13.43
C HIS A 35 4.19 1.09 -13.16
N HIS A 36 3.47 1.63 -12.18
CA HIS A 36 2.11 1.16 -11.85
C HIS A 36 1.22 2.30 -11.37
N PRO A 37 -0.10 2.19 -11.58
CA PRO A 37 -1.05 3.03 -10.87
C PRO A 37 -0.99 2.80 -9.37
N VAL A 38 -1.32 3.82 -8.59
CA VAL A 38 -1.39 3.74 -7.13
C VAL A 38 -2.56 2.86 -6.70
N ILE A 39 -3.67 2.90 -7.44
CA ILE A 39 -4.86 2.08 -7.20
C ILE A 39 -5.01 1.11 -8.37
N ASN A 40 -4.91 -0.19 -8.12
CA ASN A 40 -5.00 -1.20 -9.16
C ASN A 40 -6.38 -1.85 -9.12
N LEU A 41 -6.99 -1.98 -10.29
CA LEU A 41 -8.33 -2.55 -10.48
C LEU A 41 -8.25 -3.90 -11.23
N ASP A 42 -9.22 -4.78 -11.00
CA ASP A 42 -9.46 -5.90 -11.91
C ASP A 42 -10.29 -5.49 -13.13
N ASN A 43 -10.54 -6.45 -14.03
CA ASN A 43 -11.33 -6.26 -15.25
C ASN A 43 -12.80 -5.87 -15.01
N PHE A 44 -13.28 -5.96 -13.77
CA PHE A 44 -14.64 -5.56 -13.37
C PHE A 44 -14.65 -4.23 -12.62
N GLY A 45 -13.49 -3.57 -12.49
CA GLY A 45 -13.35 -2.31 -11.76
C GLY A 45 -13.26 -2.49 -10.24
N ASN A 46 -13.12 -3.70 -9.71
CA ASN A 46 -12.93 -3.89 -8.27
C ASN A 46 -11.50 -3.54 -7.86
N ILE A 47 -11.34 -2.90 -6.70
CA ILE A 47 -10.01 -2.60 -6.16
C ILE A 47 -9.33 -3.90 -5.72
N VAL A 48 -8.20 -4.22 -6.35
CA VAL A 48 -7.43 -5.43 -6.02
C VAL A 48 -6.15 -5.15 -5.27
N GLU A 49 -5.57 -3.95 -5.44
CA GLU A 49 -4.32 -3.59 -4.81
C GLU A 49 -4.13 -2.07 -4.68
N ILE A 50 -3.50 -1.64 -3.58
CA ILE A 50 -2.93 -0.30 -3.43
C ILE A 50 -1.40 -0.40 -3.43
N LYS A 51 -0.75 0.30 -4.36
CA LYS A 51 0.71 0.43 -4.44
C LYS A 51 1.10 1.84 -4.04
N TYR A 52 1.46 2.00 -2.77
CA TYR A 52 1.89 3.28 -2.23
C TYR A 52 3.09 3.08 -1.31
N ASN A 53 4.20 3.72 -1.67
CA ASN A 53 5.33 3.93 -0.79
C ASN A 53 6.02 5.24 -1.18
N ALA A 54 5.88 6.27 -0.34
CA ALA A 54 6.42 7.60 -0.62
C ALA A 54 7.96 7.62 -0.75
N HIS A 55 8.67 6.65 -0.16
CA HIS A 55 10.12 6.55 -0.27
C HIS A 55 10.59 5.87 -1.56
N LEU A 56 9.70 5.15 -2.25
CA LEU A 56 10.00 4.47 -3.50
C LEU A 56 9.39 5.16 -4.71
N ALA A 57 8.46 6.10 -4.51
CA ALA A 57 7.96 6.93 -5.60
C ALA A 57 9.13 7.74 -6.20
N ASP A 58 9.39 7.54 -7.49
CA ASP A 58 10.43 8.25 -8.24
C ASP A 58 9.84 9.54 -8.86
N VAL A 59 10.62 10.25 -9.67
CA VAL A 59 10.19 11.45 -10.39
C VAL A 59 9.04 11.11 -11.34
N PHE A 60 7.87 11.69 -11.12
CA PHE A 60 6.68 11.43 -11.95
C PHE A 60 6.91 11.91 -13.38
N ASP A 61 6.62 11.04 -14.34
CA ASP A 61 6.79 11.20 -15.78
C ASP A 61 5.44 11.27 -16.52
N LEU A 62 4.47 11.95 -15.91
CA LEU A 62 3.11 12.13 -16.44
C LEU A 62 3.03 13.24 -17.49
N PRO A 63 2.03 13.21 -18.39
CA PRO A 63 1.71 14.34 -19.28
C PRO A 63 1.54 15.66 -18.51
N SER A 64 2.01 16.76 -19.10
CA SER A 64 2.06 18.07 -18.41
C SER A 64 0.69 18.63 -18.06
N ASP A 65 -0.33 18.34 -18.87
CA ASP A 65 -1.72 18.69 -18.67
C ASP A 65 -2.42 17.87 -17.58
N VAL A 66 -1.84 16.73 -17.19
CA VAL A 66 -2.37 15.83 -16.13
C VAL A 66 -1.63 16.01 -14.80
N MET A 67 -0.35 16.37 -14.85
CA MET A 67 0.57 16.39 -13.70
C MET A 67 -0.01 17.14 -12.49
N TYR A 68 -0.57 18.32 -12.69
CA TYR A 68 -1.11 19.15 -11.61
C TYR A 68 -2.27 18.46 -10.88
N ASP A 69 -3.27 17.97 -11.62
CA ASP A 69 -4.44 17.31 -11.05
C ASP A 69 -4.08 15.97 -10.41
N TYR A 70 -3.12 15.24 -10.99
CA TYR A 70 -2.61 14.01 -10.40
C TYR A 70 -1.97 14.28 -9.02
N TYR A 71 -1.18 15.34 -8.89
CA TYR A 71 -0.61 15.72 -7.59
C TYR A 71 -1.69 16.11 -6.56
N LEU A 72 -2.79 16.74 -6.98
CA LEU A 72 -3.92 17.02 -6.09
C LEU A 72 -4.57 15.72 -5.59
N ALA A 73 -4.83 14.78 -6.51
CA ALA A 73 -5.36 13.46 -6.18
C ALA A 73 -4.43 12.68 -5.23
N TYR A 74 -3.13 12.67 -5.54
CA TYR A 74 -2.11 12.02 -4.72
C TYR A 74 -2.03 12.61 -3.31
N ARG A 75 -2.12 13.94 -3.19
CA ARG A 75 -2.12 14.62 -1.89
C ARG A 75 -3.39 14.36 -1.07
N GLU A 76 -4.55 14.27 -1.72
CA GLU A 76 -5.82 13.88 -1.09
C GLU A 76 -5.72 12.44 -0.53
N LEU A 77 -5.17 11.50 -1.31
CA LEU A 77 -4.91 10.14 -0.83
C LEU A 77 -3.98 10.16 0.41
N MET A 78 -2.89 10.92 0.35
CA MET A 78 -1.97 11.07 1.48
C MET A 78 -2.65 11.64 2.73
N ALA A 79 -3.57 12.59 2.58
CA ALA A 79 -4.34 13.14 3.69
C ALA A 79 -5.25 12.07 4.32
N ARG A 80 -5.97 11.29 3.49
CA ARG A 80 -6.81 10.18 3.94
C ARG A 80 -6.01 9.08 4.64
N LEU A 81 -4.81 8.76 4.17
CA LEU A 81 -3.93 7.78 4.81
C LEU A 81 -3.52 8.18 6.23
N LYS A 82 -3.56 9.47 6.56
CA LYS A 82 -3.25 10.01 7.90
C LYS A 82 -4.49 10.22 8.77
N ASP A 83 -5.68 10.12 8.20
CA ASP A 83 -6.94 10.34 8.91
C ASP A 83 -7.19 9.22 9.92
N ALA A 84 -7.51 9.60 11.17
CA ALA A 84 -7.81 8.67 12.25
C ALA A 84 -8.96 7.71 11.92
N ARG A 85 -9.92 8.10 11.07
CA ARG A 85 -11.03 7.25 10.61
C ARG A 85 -10.57 5.99 9.88
N TYR A 86 -9.38 6.02 9.27
CA TYR A 86 -8.84 4.91 8.47
C TYR A 86 -7.59 4.27 9.10
N LYS A 87 -7.24 4.64 10.33
CA LYS A 87 -6.04 4.18 11.02
C LYS A 87 -6.40 3.22 12.16
N ILE A 88 -5.64 2.13 12.28
CA ILE A 88 -5.67 1.24 13.44
C ILE A 88 -4.27 1.26 14.06
N GLU A 89 -4.19 1.49 15.37
CA GLU A 89 -2.94 1.53 16.10
C GLU A 89 -2.84 0.34 17.05
N LEU A 90 -1.77 -0.45 16.88
CA LEU A 90 -1.48 -1.62 17.69
C LEU A 90 -0.05 -1.53 18.22
N LYS A 91 0.12 -1.75 19.53
CA LYS A 91 1.44 -1.87 20.15
C LYS A 91 1.79 -3.36 20.30
N LEU A 92 2.79 -3.81 19.54
CA LEU A 92 3.29 -5.18 19.64
C LEU A 92 4.20 -5.35 20.85
N ALA A 93 3.88 -6.33 21.70
CA ALA A 93 4.77 -6.84 22.74
C ALA A 93 5.72 -7.91 22.18
N ALA A 94 6.77 -8.23 22.94
CA ALA A 94 7.69 -9.31 22.58
C ALA A 94 6.92 -10.64 22.43
N GLY A 95 7.23 -11.39 21.37
CA GLY A 95 6.56 -12.65 21.03
C GLY A 95 5.24 -12.48 20.26
N GLN A 96 4.73 -11.26 20.09
CA GLN A 96 3.55 -11.01 19.28
C GLN A 96 3.89 -10.83 17.80
N MET A 97 2.94 -11.22 16.95
CA MET A 97 3.04 -11.12 15.50
C MET A 97 1.77 -10.49 14.94
N VAL A 98 1.92 -9.71 13.87
CA VAL A 98 0.81 -9.23 13.06
C VAL A 98 0.98 -9.77 11.64
N VAL A 99 -0.14 -10.18 11.03
CA VAL A 99 -0.20 -10.62 9.64
C VAL A 99 -1.28 -9.79 8.96
N PHE A 100 -0.96 -9.24 7.79
CA PHE A 100 -1.89 -8.43 7.01
C PHE A 100 -1.63 -8.62 5.50
N ASP A 101 -2.65 -8.35 4.69
CA ASP A 101 -2.54 -8.39 3.23
C ASP A 101 -1.85 -7.10 2.75
N ASN A 102 -0.56 -7.17 2.41
CA ASN A 102 0.24 -6.01 1.98
C ASN A 102 -0.28 -5.36 0.69
N ARG A 103 -1.14 -6.04 -0.07
CA ARG A 103 -1.78 -5.45 -1.27
C ARG A 103 -2.99 -4.58 -0.90
N ARG A 104 -3.49 -4.67 0.34
CA ARG A 104 -4.68 -3.94 0.81
C ARG A 104 -4.38 -2.99 1.96
N VAL A 105 -3.53 -3.41 2.90
CA VAL A 105 -3.26 -2.70 4.15
C VAL A 105 -1.88 -2.06 4.05
N LEU A 106 -1.86 -0.73 4.02
CA LEU A 106 -0.63 0.03 4.26
C LEU A 106 -0.32 0.00 5.75
N HIS A 107 0.96 0.07 6.07
CA HIS A 107 1.44 0.01 7.44
C HIS A 107 2.58 1.01 7.65
N GLY A 108 2.75 1.41 8.90
CA GLY A 108 3.78 2.34 9.33
C GLY A 108 4.05 2.19 10.81
N ARG A 109 4.83 3.11 11.37
CA ARG A 109 5.12 3.16 12.81
C ARG A 109 5.10 4.60 13.29
N ASN A 110 4.69 4.80 14.53
CA ASN A 110 4.88 6.08 15.22
C ASN A 110 6.37 6.29 15.52
N ALA A 111 6.77 7.56 15.65
CA ALA A 111 8.11 7.92 16.09
C ALA A 111 8.35 7.43 17.53
N PHE A 112 9.61 7.16 17.86
CA PHE A 112 10.07 6.80 19.20
C PHE A 112 11.49 7.32 19.41
N ASP A 113 11.90 7.45 20.67
CA ASP A 113 13.27 7.85 21.02
C ASP A 113 14.24 6.71 20.75
N GLU A 114 15.20 6.92 19.85
CA GLU A 114 16.20 5.93 19.47
C GLU A 114 17.22 5.67 20.59
N ASN A 115 17.31 6.55 21.59
CA ASN A 115 18.25 6.42 22.72
C ASN A 115 17.68 5.59 23.88
N VAL A 116 16.40 5.21 23.81
CA VAL A 116 15.71 4.51 24.92
C VAL A 116 15.30 3.11 24.48
N GLY A 117 16.21 2.15 24.67
CA GLY A 117 15.94 0.69 24.57
C GLY A 117 16.22 0.04 23.22
N GLU A 118 16.10 -1.29 23.17
CA GLU A 118 16.29 -2.09 21.94
C GLU A 118 14.95 -2.50 21.31
N ARG A 119 14.81 -2.33 20.00
CA ARG A 119 13.65 -2.81 19.23
C ARG A 119 14.11 -3.67 18.06
N ARG A 120 13.71 -4.95 18.07
CA ARG A 120 13.99 -5.89 16.97
C ARG A 120 12.68 -6.51 16.47
N LEU A 121 12.42 -6.39 15.17
CA LEU A 121 11.34 -7.09 14.49
C LEU A 121 11.93 -8.03 13.43
N LYS A 122 11.32 -9.19 13.27
CA LYS A 122 11.60 -10.10 12.16
C LYS A 122 10.37 -10.11 11.26
N GLY A 123 10.57 -9.82 9.98
CA GLY A 123 9.54 -9.86 8.96
C GLY A 123 9.82 -10.94 7.93
N CYS A 124 8.76 -11.48 7.35
CA CYS A 124 8.83 -12.30 6.15
C CYS A 124 7.62 -12.00 5.27
N TYR A 125 7.70 -12.41 4.01
CA TYR A 125 6.59 -12.33 3.07
C TYR A 125 6.16 -13.74 2.68
N VAL A 126 4.86 -13.92 2.48
CA VAL A 126 4.27 -15.14 1.95
C VAL A 126 3.45 -14.75 0.74
N ASP A 127 3.55 -15.52 -0.34
CA ASP A 127 2.78 -15.24 -1.53
C ASP A 127 1.28 -15.44 -1.30
N ARG A 128 0.46 -14.55 -1.87
CA ARG A 128 -1.00 -14.57 -1.69
C ARG A 128 -1.63 -15.85 -2.26
N SER A 129 -1.06 -16.41 -3.33
CA SER A 129 -1.52 -17.66 -3.94
C SER A 129 -1.26 -18.87 -3.03
N GLU A 130 -0.10 -18.92 -2.37
CA GLU A 130 0.24 -19.97 -1.40
C GLU A 130 -0.70 -19.93 -0.19
N PHE A 131 -0.91 -18.74 0.38
CA PHE A 131 -1.88 -18.55 1.48
C PHE A 131 -3.27 -19.05 1.09
N LYS A 132 -3.78 -18.62 -0.07
CA LYS A 132 -5.11 -19.03 -0.57
C LYS A 132 -5.18 -20.55 -0.83
N SER A 133 -4.10 -21.15 -1.32
CA SER A 133 -4.00 -22.59 -1.54
C SER A 133 -4.14 -23.36 -0.21
N ARG A 134 -3.34 -22.99 0.79
CA ARG A 134 -3.38 -23.62 2.11
C ARG A 134 -4.76 -23.47 2.76
N LEU A 135 -5.37 -22.29 2.64
CA LEU A 135 -6.71 -22.04 3.17
C LEU A 135 -7.76 -22.96 2.54
N ARG A 136 -7.74 -23.18 1.22
CA ARG A 136 -8.68 -24.10 0.54
C ARG A 136 -8.48 -25.55 0.99
N THR A 137 -7.24 -25.99 1.15
CA THR A 137 -6.95 -27.34 1.63
C THR A 137 -7.42 -27.55 3.06
N LEU A 138 -7.18 -26.59 3.96
CA LEU A 138 -7.67 -26.65 5.35
C LEU A 138 -9.20 -26.66 5.42
N LYS A 139 -9.89 -25.86 4.60
CA LYS A 139 -11.36 -25.86 4.54
C LYS A 139 -11.93 -27.23 4.17
N LYS A 140 -11.27 -27.98 3.28
CA LYS A 140 -11.68 -29.35 2.91
C LYS A 140 -11.44 -30.37 4.03
N GLN A 141 -10.46 -30.14 4.90
CA GLN A 141 -10.14 -31.03 6.02
C GLN A 141 -11.06 -30.81 7.23
N LEU A 142 -11.64 -29.61 7.34
CA LEU A 142 -12.54 -29.20 8.41
C LEU A 142 -14.03 -29.34 8.06
N ALA A 143 -14.34 -29.71 6.81
CA ALA A 143 -15.68 -30.00 6.33
C ALA A 143 -15.94 -31.52 6.42
#